data_AF-A0A0L0UN60-F1
#
_entry.id   AF-A0A0L0UN60-F1
#
_cell.length_a   1.000
_cell.length_b   1.000
_cell.length_c   1.000
_cell.angle_alpha   90.00
_cell.angle_beta   90.00
_cell.angle_gamma   90.00
#
_symmetry.space_group_name_H-M   'P 1'
#
loop_
_entity.id
_entity.type
_entity.pdbx_description
1 polymer ?
#
loop_
_entity_poly.entity_id
_entity_poly.type
_entity_poly.pdbx_seq_one_letter_code
_entity_poly.pdbx_strand_id
1 'polypeptide(L)'
;MAGQWKAISPSQEVKGIESAVALNDIMGVNPIPPVTEARWLADYIAEIEAGNHESVRGAELRDRLVNFYGSNHSVVLRCRQIDTFSNLQVEKAIKHQGLIAMLKLDRAAVIAPA
;
A
#
# COMPACT_ATOMS: atom_id res chain seq x y z
N MET A 1 29.51 -40.35 27.78
CA MET A 1 28.59 -40.59 26.65
C MET A 1 28.31 -39.24 26.01
N ALA A 2 28.75 -39.02 24.77
CA ALA A 2 28.46 -37.78 24.04
C ALA A 2 27.07 -37.89 23.42
N GLY A 3 26.14 -37.01 23.79
CA GLY A 3 24.81 -36.96 23.20
C GLY A 3 24.88 -36.61 21.72
N GLN A 4 24.24 -37.40 20.86
CA GLN A 4 24.06 -37.07 19.45
C GLN A 4 22.97 -35.99 19.34
N TRP A 5 23.39 -34.74 19.21
CA TRP A 5 22.50 -33.63 18.89
C TRP A 5 22.44 -33.47 17.38
N LYS A 6 21.24 -33.57 16.81
CA LYS A 6 21.01 -33.37 15.37
C LYS A 6 20.11 -32.15 15.21
N ALA A 7 20.66 -31.09 14.61
CA ALA A 7 19.85 -29.95 14.20
C ALA A 7 18.95 -30.36 13.02
N ILE A 8 17.69 -29.98 13.08
CA ILE A 8 16.72 -30.13 12.00
C ILE A 8 16.33 -28.74 11.53
N SER A 9 16.28 -28.56 10.21
CA SER A 9 15.80 -27.31 9.63
C SER A 9 14.30 -27.17 9.90
N PRO A 10 13.82 -25.95 10.21
CA PRO A 10 12.39 -25.72 10.36
C PRO A 10 11.66 -25.99 9.05
N SER A 11 10.41 -26.43 9.13
CA SER A 11 9.56 -26.69 7.95
C SER A 11 9.15 -25.40 7.21
N GLN A 12 9.26 -24.25 7.87
CA GLN A 12 8.91 -22.94 7.34
C GLN A 12 9.94 -21.90 7.81
N GLU A 13 10.39 -21.05 6.88
CA GLU A 13 11.29 -19.92 7.14
C GLU A 13 10.59 -18.63 6.70
N VAL A 14 10.57 -17.62 7.55
CA VAL A 14 9.92 -16.31 7.31
C VAL A 14 10.96 -15.24 6.93
N LYS A 15 11.88 -15.58 6.03
CA LYS A 15 12.96 -14.69 5.62
C LYS A 15 12.45 -13.60 4.68
N GLY A 16 12.66 -12.34 5.04
CA GLY A 16 12.27 -11.18 4.24
C GLY A 16 10.78 -10.81 4.33
N ILE A 17 10.03 -11.44 5.24
CA ILE A 17 8.64 -11.10 5.54
C ILE A 17 8.61 -10.15 6.74
N GLU A 18 7.69 -9.19 6.74
CA GLU A 18 7.49 -8.31 7.88
C GLU A 18 7.10 -9.09 9.14
N SER A 19 7.73 -8.78 10.29
CA SER A 19 7.50 -9.49 11.56
C SER A 19 6.03 -9.51 11.98
N ALA A 20 5.28 -8.44 11.72
CA ALA A 20 3.85 -8.37 12.03
C ALA A 20 3.04 -9.36 11.18
N VAL A 21 3.34 -9.48 9.89
CA VAL A 21 2.68 -10.43 8.97
C VAL A 21 3.01 -11.86 9.37
N ALA A 22 4.29 -12.16 9.61
CA ALA A 22 4.74 -13.47 10.06
C ALA A 22 4.08 -13.86 11.40
N LEU A 23 4.00 -12.93 12.36
CA LEU A 23 3.36 -13.19 13.64
C LEU A 23 1.85 -13.43 13.50
N ASN A 24 1.16 -12.67 12.65
CA ASN A 24 -0.28 -12.86 12.41
C ASN A 24 -0.57 -14.25 11.84
N ASP A 25 0.25 -14.70 10.89
CA ASP A 25 0.15 -16.03 10.28
C ASP A 25 0.41 -17.14 11.31
N ILE A 26 1.52 -17.04 12.06
CA ILE A 26 1.90 -18.02 13.08
C ILE A 26 0.86 -18.11 14.21
N MET A 27 0.32 -16.97 14.64
CA MET A 27 -0.62 -16.90 15.76
C MET A 27 -2.08 -17.07 15.33
N GLY A 28 -2.37 -17.16 14.03
CA GLY A 28 -3.73 -17.27 13.50
C GLY A 28 -4.63 -16.10 13.90
N VAL A 29 -4.07 -14.90 14.09
CA VAL A 29 -4.83 -13.73 14.55
C VAL A 29 -5.28 -12.86 13.38
N ASN A 30 -6.49 -12.32 13.47
CA ASN A 30 -6.95 -11.32 12.51
C ASN A 30 -6.24 -9.99 12.76
N PRO A 31 -5.50 -9.43 11.79
CA PRO A 31 -4.84 -8.13 11.95
C PRO A 31 -5.82 -6.96 12.09
N ILE A 32 -7.08 -7.14 11.71
CA ILE A 32 -8.14 -6.15 11.84
C ILE A 32 -8.99 -6.50 13.08
N PRO A 33 -8.92 -5.70 14.15
CA PRO A 33 -9.77 -5.90 15.32
C PRO A 33 -11.26 -5.94 14.94
N PRO A 34 -12.10 -6.73 15.64
CA PRO A 34 -13.53 -6.89 15.33
C PRO A 34 -14.36 -5.70 15.84
N VAL A 35 -13.94 -4.49 15.50
CA VAL A 35 -14.64 -3.23 15.81
C VAL A 35 -14.84 -2.44 14.52
N THR A 36 -15.94 -1.71 14.46
CA THR A 36 -16.41 -1.06 13.23
C THR A 36 -15.40 -0.03 12.70
N GLU A 37 -14.75 0.71 13.60
CA GLU A 37 -13.80 1.77 13.26
C GLU A 37 -12.51 1.21 12.64
N ALA A 38 -12.05 0.05 13.13
CA ALA A 38 -10.93 -0.66 12.56
C ALA A 38 -11.25 -1.13 11.13
N ARG A 39 -12.51 -1.53 10.88
CA ARG A 39 -12.96 -1.90 9.54
C ARG A 39 -13.04 -0.69 8.61
N TRP A 40 -13.56 0.45 9.07
CA TRP A 40 -13.57 1.69 8.28
C TRP A 40 -12.17 2.10 7.85
N LEU A 41 -11.20 1.99 8.76
CA LEU A 41 -9.80 2.31 8.46
C LEU A 41 -9.23 1.36 7.41
N ALA A 42 -9.42 0.06 7.58
CA ALA A 42 -8.93 -0.94 6.62
C ALA A 42 -9.57 -0.76 5.24
N ASP A 43 -10.88 -0.52 5.18
CA ASP A 43 -11.60 -0.27 3.93
C ASP A 43 -11.12 1.04 3.27
N TYR A 44 -10.88 2.11 4.03
CA TYR A 44 -10.38 3.36 3.47
C TYR A 44 -8.96 3.23 2.91
N ILE A 45 -8.06 2.52 3.61
CA ILE A 45 -6.71 2.24 3.11
C ILE A 45 -6.78 1.47 1.79
N ALA A 46 -7.66 0.46 1.70
CA ALA A 46 -7.85 -0.29 0.46
C ALA A 46 -8.36 0.59 -0.70
N GLU A 47 -9.26 1.55 -0.43
CA GLU A 47 -9.70 2.52 -1.44
C GLU A 47 -8.56 3.46 -1.88
N ILE A 48 -7.65 3.87 -0.97
CA ILE A 48 -6.46 4.67 -1.34
C ILE A 48 -5.54 3.86 -2.25
N GLU A 49 -5.22 2.62 -1.87
CA GLU A 49 -4.34 1.74 -2.64
C GLU A 49 -4.92 1.39 -4.01
N ALA A 50 -6.24 1.27 -4.12
CA ALA A 50 -6.94 1.09 -5.38
C ALA A 50 -7.05 2.38 -6.23
N GLY A 51 -6.64 3.54 -5.70
CA GLY A 51 -6.80 4.83 -6.36
C GLY A 51 -8.24 5.37 -6.39
N ASN A 52 -9.14 4.79 -5.58
CA ASN A 52 -10.57 5.09 -5.56
C ASN A 52 -11.00 5.93 -4.34
N HIS A 53 -10.05 6.44 -3.55
CA HIS A 53 -10.35 7.21 -2.34
C HIS A 53 -11.08 8.54 -2.59
N GLU A 54 -11.03 9.07 -3.82
CA GLU A 54 -11.83 10.23 -4.25
C GLU A 54 -13.26 9.87 -4.65
N SER A 55 -13.59 8.57 -4.75
CA SER A 55 -14.97 8.13 -4.98
C SER A 55 -15.88 8.55 -3.83
N VAL A 56 -17.20 8.51 -4.07
CA VAL A 56 -18.21 8.79 -3.04
C VAL A 56 -17.96 7.96 -1.79
N ARG A 57 -17.67 6.65 -1.96
CA ARG A 57 -17.39 5.74 -0.86
C ARG A 57 -16.11 6.13 -0.10
N GLY A 58 -15.04 6.48 -0.82
CA GLY A 58 -13.78 6.91 -0.22
C GLY A 58 -13.94 8.20 0.58
N ALA A 59 -14.66 9.19 0.04
CA ALA A 59 -14.97 10.44 0.72
C ALA A 59 -15.80 10.20 2.00
N GLU A 60 -16.84 9.36 1.94
CA GLU A 60 -17.65 9.00 3.11
C GLU A 60 -16.84 8.30 4.21
N LEU A 61 -15.93 7.40 3.83
CA LEU A 61 -15.06 6.71 4.79
C LEU A 61 -14.07 7.68 5.44
N ARG A 62 -13.49 8.59 4.66
CA ARG A 62 -12.63 9.65 5.17
C ARG A 62 -13.36 10.52 6.18
N ASP A 63 -14.58 10.96 5.85
CA ASP A 63 -15.36 11.84 6.72
C ASP A 63 -15.76 11.11 8.02
N ARG A 64 -16.12 9.83 7.96
CA ARG A 64 -16.34 9.00 9.16
C ARG A 64 -15.09 8.93 10.04
N LEU A 65 -13.92 8.69 9.46
CA LEU A 65 -12.65 8.62 10.20
C LEU A 65 -12.27 9.96 10.82
N VAL A 66 -12.46 11.07 10.10
CA VAL A 66 -12.20 12.43 10.61
C VAL A 66 -13.17 12.80 11.73
N ASN A 67 -14.45 12.46 11.60
CA ASN A 67 -15.45 12.73 12.63
C ASN A 67 -15.20 11.91 13.91
N PHE A 68 -14.74 10.66 13.77
CA PHE A 68 -14.48 9.79 14.92
C PHE A 68 -13.17 10.13 15.64
N TYR A 69 -12.07 10.25 14.89
CA TYR A 69 -10.74 10.44 15.48
C TYR A 69 -10.34 11.91 15.63
N GLY A 70 -10.86 12.79 14.78
CA GLY A 70 -10.40 14.18 14.62
C GLY A 70 -9.36 14.33 13.51
N SER A 71 -9.34 15.51 12.88
CA SER A 71 -8.51 15.82 11.71
C SER A 71 -6.99 15.75 11.96
N ASN A 72 -6.56 15.94 13.20
CA ASN A 72 -5.15 15.92 13.62
C ASN A 72 -4.73 14.62 14.31
N HIS A 73 -5.62 13.63 14.36
CA HIS A 73 -5.29 12.34 14.95
C HIS A 73 -4.28 11.58 14.10
N SER A 74 -3.36 10.85 14.74
CA SER A 74 -2.27 10.13 14.07
C SER A 74 -2.75 9.18 12.97
N VAL A 75 -3.87 8.50 13.18
CA VAL A 75 -4.51 7.61 12.18
C VAL A 75 -4.92 8.37 10.92
N VAL A 76 -5.59 9.52 11.07
CA VAL A 76 -6.05 10.33 9.94
C VAL A 76 -4.86 10.93 9.18
N LEU A 77 -3.85 11.41 9.92
CA LEU A 77 -2.62 11.93 9.34
C LEU A 77 -1.88 10.83 8.54
N ARG A 78 -1.81 9.61 9.06
CA ARG A 78 -1.23 8.46 8.35
C ARG A 78 -1.96 8.21 7.03
N CYS A 79 -3.29 8.21 7.02
CA CYS A 79 -4.05 8.03 5.77
C CYS A 79 -3.74 9.13 4.76
N ARG A 80 -3.61 10.39 5.20
CA ARG A 80 -3.22 11.52 4.32
C ARG A 80 -1.82 11.33 3.72
N GLN A 81 -0.88 10.79 4.49
CA GLN A 81 0.47 10.48 4.00
C GLN A 81 0.45 9.40 2.91
N ILE A 82 -0.33 8.33 3.10
CA ILE A 82 -0.48 7.25 2.12
C ILE A 82 -1.09 7.78 0.82
N ASP A 83 -2.15 8.58 0.92
CA ASP A 83 -2.80 9.25 -0.20
C ASP A 83 -1.81 10.14 -0.97
N THR A 84 -1.10 11.02 -0.26
CA THR A 84 -0.09 11.91 -0.86
C THR A 84 0.98 11.12 -1.61
N PHE A 85 1.48 10.03 -1.02
CA PHE A 85 2.46 9.17 -1.67
C PHE A 85 1.89 8.52 -2.93
N SER A 86 0.65 8.01 -2.87
CA SER A 86 -0.02 7.37 -4.00
C SER A 86 -0.16 8.34 -5.19
N ASN A 87 -0.60 9.57 -4.94
CA ASN A 87 -0.72 10.60 -5.98
C ASN A 87 0.63 10.97 -6.60
N LEU A 88 1.69 11.07 -5.79
CA LEU A 88 3.04 11.32 -6.30
C LEU A 88 3.53 10.21 -7.23
N GLN A 89 3.17 8.94 -6.97
CA GLN A 89 3.55 7.82 -7.83
C GLN A 89 2.82 7.89 -9.18
N VAL A 90 1.53 8.26 -9.18
CA VAL A 90 0.74 8.46 -10.41
C VAL A 90 1.33 9.60 -11.25
N GLU A 91 1.63 10.75 -10.64
CA GLU A 91 2.23 11.88 -11.36
C GLU A 91 3.56 11.53 -12.02
N LYS A 92 4.43 10.78 -11.29
CA LYS A 92 5.71 10.31 -11.84
C LYS A 92 5.50 9.38 -13.03
N ALA A 93 4.54 8.45 -12.94
CA ALA A 93 4.23 7.53 -14.03
C ALA A 93 3.75 8.29 -15.30
N ILE A 94 2.86 9.28 -15.13
CA ILE A 94 2.36 10.12 -16.24
C ILE A 94 3.51 10.90 -16.88
N LYS A 95 4.34 11.60 -16.09
CA LYS A 95 5.49 12.37 -16.59
C LYS A 95 6.48 11.47 -17.33
N HIS A 96 6.77 10.29 -16.79
CA HIS A 96 7.68 9.33 -17.42
C HIS A 96 7.12 8.82 -18.76
N GLN A 97 5.84 8.48 -18.82
CA GLN A 97 5.18 8.04 -20.05
C GLN A 97 5.15 9.15 -21.12
N GLY A 98 4.89 10.41 -20.72
CA GLY A 98 4.93 11.57 -21.61
C GLY A 98 6.32 11.83 -22.18
N LEU A 99 7.37 11.71 -21.37
CA LEU A 99 8.76 11.84 -21.82
C LEU A 99 9.13 10.76 -22.86
N ILE A 100 8.73 9.50 -22.61
CA ILE A 100 8.94 8.40 -23.57
C ILE A 100 8.20 8.67 -24.88
N ALA A 101 6.95 9.14 -24.83
CA ALA A 101 6.18 9.46 -26.02
C ALA A 101 6.84 10.58 -26.84
N MET A 102 7.31 11.64 -26.18
CA MET A 102 8.00 12.76 -26.83
C MET A 102 9.30 12.32 -27.50
N LEU A 103 10.14 11.52 -26.82
CA LEU A 103 11.37 10.98 -27.40
C LEU A 103 11.12 10.03 -28.59
N LYS A 104 9.99 9.32 -28.61
CA LYS A 104 9.59 8.46 -29.75
C LYS A 104 9.14 9.28 -30.96
N LEU A 105 8.40 10.38 -30.74
CA LEU A 105 8.00 11.33 -31.80
C LEU A 105 9.21 11.96 -32.48
N ASP A 106 10.20 12.38 -31.70
CA ASP A 106 11.42 13.02 -32.22
C ASP A 106 12.26 12.04 -33.06
N ARG A 107 12.31 10.77 -32.64
CA ARG A 107 12.97 9.71 -33.43
C ARG A 107 12.24 9.36 -34.73
N ALA A 108 10.91 9.46 -34.76
CA ALA A 108 10.12 9.20 -35.96
C ALA A 108 10.28 10.31 -37.03
N ALA A 109 10.45 11.56 -36.59
CA ALA A 109 10.71 12.69 -37.49
C ALA A 109 12.07 12.59 -38.21
N VAL A 110 13.05 11.88 -37.62
CA VAL A 110 14.39 11.68 -38.19
C VAL A 110 14.45 10.56 -39.25
N ILE A 111 13.43 9.68 -39.33
CA ILE A 111 13.46 8.46 -40.17
C ILE A 111 12.50 8.56 -41.38
N ALA A 112 11.74 9.64 -41.54
CA ALA A 112 10.88 9.83 -42.72
C ALA A 112 11.74 10.09 -43.98
N PRO A 113 11.69 9.25 -45.03
CA PRO A 113 12.35 9.56 -46.30
C PRO A 113 11.61 10.73 -46.97
N ALA A 114 12.40 11.67 -47.52
CA ALA A 114 11.93 12.78 -48.34
C ALA A 114 11.30 12.32 -49.66
#